data_AF-A0A6P0YT79-F1
#
_entry.id   AF-A0A6P0YT79-F1
#
_cell.length_a   1.000
_cell.length_b   1.000
_cell.length_c   1.000
_cell.angle_alpha   90.00
_cell.angle_beta   90.00
_cell.angle_gamma   90.00
#
_symmetry.space_group_name_H-M   'P 1'
#
loop_
_entity.id
_entity.type
_entity.pdbx_description
1 polymer ?
#
loop_
_entity_poly.entity_id
_entity_poly.type
_entity_poly.pdbx_seq_one_letter_code
_entity_poly.pdbx_strand_id
1 'polypeptide(L)'
;MTAQINHDLLILPGNPWFEMTLATLLPRWQQAAAKDGNTYAFVASAEDGLLRAVSSKELEDYLNGGEYQQRLEVINDMEANCEDLH
;
A
#
# COMPACT_ATOMS: atom_id res chain seq x y z
N MET A 1 -13.48 -18.83 22.94
CA MET A 1 -13.81 -17.42 22.66
C MET A 1 -13.85 -17.27 21.14
N THR A 2 -15.04 -17.33 20.56
CA THR A 2 -15.27 -17.23 19.12
C THR A 2 -15.25 -15.76 18.71
N ALA A 3 -14.33 -15.38 17.82
CA ALA A 3 -14.32 -14.04 17.22
C ALA A 3 -15.54 -13.92 16.28
N GLN A 4 -16.45 -13.02 16.65
CA GLN A 4 -17.64 -12.71 15.87
C GLN A 4 -17.21 -11.73 14.78
N ILE A 5 -17.20 -12.16 13.52
CA ILE A 5 -16.88 -11.31 12.38
C ILE A 5 -18.14 -10.46 12.09
N ASN A 6 -18.13 -9.20 12.50
CA ASN A 6 -19.15 -8.24 12.09
C ASN A 6 -19.00 -7.95 10.60
N HIS A 7 -20.09 -8.11 9.85
CA HIS A 7 -20.14 -7.93 8.39
C HIS A 7 -20.07 -6.45 7.93
N ASP A 8 -19.97 -5.49 8.87
CA ASP A 8 -20.11 -4.05 8.61
C ASP A 8 -18.85 -3.24 8.98
N LEU A 9 -17.65 -3.56 8.47
CA LEU A 9 -16.44 -2.78 8.82
C LEU A 9 -15.53 -2.38 7.65
N LEU A 10 -16.11 -2.14 6.48
CA LEU A 10 -15.40 -1.40 5.42
C LEU A 10 -15.56 0.10 5.68
N ILE A 11 -14.51 0.71 6.22
CA ILE A 11 -14.42 2.16 6.39
C ILE A 11 -13.88 2.72 5.07
N LEU A 12 -14.77 3.29 4.27
CA LEU A 12 -14.48 3.80 2.91
C LEU A 12 -14.29 5.32 2.90
N PRO A 13 -13.70 5.90 1.83
CA PRO A 13 -13.63 7.35 1.67
C PRO A 13 -15.01 8.01 1.83
N GLY A 14 -15.05 9.11 2.59
CA GLY A 14 -16.30 9.79 2.98
C GLY A 14 -16.87 9.37 4.34
N ASN A 15 -16.35 8.29 4.94
CA ASN A 15 -16.65 7.96 6.33
C ASN A 15 -15.82 8.84 7.29
N PRO A 16 -16.41 9.42 8.36
CA PRO A 16 -15.67 10.24 9.33
C PRO A 16 -14.47 9.55 9.98
N TRP A 17 -14.50 8.22 10.06
CA TRP A 17 -13.44 7.41 10.65
C TRP A 17 -12.36 6.98 9.65
N PHE A 18 -12.50 7.33 8.36
CA PHE A 18 -11.57 6.92 7.31
C PHE A 18 -10.15 7.41 7.58
N GLU A 19 -9.99 8.72 7.77
CA GLU A 19 -8.68 9.34 8.06
C GLU A 19 -8.04 8.77 9.34
N MET A 20 -8.85 8.57 10.39
CA MET A 20 -8.38 7.98 11.65
C MET A 20 -7.93 6.52 11.45
N THR A 21 -8.63 5.77 10.62
CA THR A 21 -8.32 4.36 10.33
C THR A 21 -7.05 4.25 9.51
N LEU A 22 -6.82 5.14 8.55
CA LEU A 22 -5.55 5.22 7.81
C LEU A 22 -4.36 5.60 8.71
N ALA A 23 -4.59 6.52 9.65
CA ALA A 23 -3.55 6.97 10.58
C ALA A 23 -3.22 5.96 11.68
N THR A 24 -4.08 4.97 11.93
CA THR A 24 -3.92 4.01 13.02
C THR A 24 -3.36 2.69 12.52
N LEU A 25 -2.15 2.34 12.97
CA LEU A 25 -1.57 1.02 12.71
C LEU A 25 -2.40 -0.07 13.41
N LEU A 26 -2.77 -1.12 12.67
CA LEU A 26 -3.55 -2.23 13.20
C LEU A 26 -2.81 -2.94 14.34
N PRO A 27 -3.47 -3.28 15.47
CA PRO A 27 -2.82 -4.01 16.54
C PRO A 27 -2.14 -5.30 16.04
N ARG A 28 -0.90 -5.54 16.48
CA ARG A 28 -0.11 -6.74 16.13
C ARG A 28 0.29 -6.85 14.65
N TRP A 29 0.21 -5.77 13.87
CA TRP A 29 0.71 -5.74 12.48
C TRP A 29 2.16 -6.26 12.36
N GLN A 30 3.01 -5.96 13.34
CA GLN A 30 4.40 -6.43 13.41
C GLN A 30 4.51 -7.95 13.52
N GLN A 31 3.57 -8.62 14.21
CA GLN A 31 3.56 -10.08 14.32
C GLN A 31 3.18 -10.75 13.00
N ALA A 32 2.35 -10.09 12.18
CA ALA A 32 2.05 -10.54 10.83
C ALA A 32 3.25 -10.32 9.90
N ALA A 33 3.84 -9.12 9.92
CA ALA A 33 5.05 -8.75 9.18
C ALA A 33 6.26 -9.68 9.48
N ALA A 34 6.40 -10.09 10.74
CA ALA A 34 7.49 -10.98 11.16
C ALA A 34 7.36 -12.42 10.62
N LYS A 35 6.15 -12.87 10.23
CA LYS A 35 5.97 -14.21 9.65
C LYS A 35 6.61 -14.34 8.28
N ASP A 36 6.63 -13.26 7.51
CA ASP A 36 7.06 -13.25 6.12
C ASP A 36 8.47 -12.64 5.96
N GLY A 37 9.34 -12.87 6.94
CA GLY A 37 10.76 -12.47 6.86
C GLY A 37 11.04 -11.02 7.26
N ASN A 38 10.23 -10.44 8.16
CA ASN A 38 10.34 -9.05 8.62
C ASN A 38 9.99 -8.02 7.52
N THR A 39 9.09 -8.43 6.62
CA THR A 39 8.51 -7.58 5.57
C THR A 39 7.38 -6.76 6.18
N TYR A 40 7.53 -5.44 6.17
CA TYR A 40 6.63 -4.52 6.88
C TYR A 40 5.82 -3.62 5.95
N ALA A 41 6.22 -3.54 4.68
CA ALA A 41 5.60 -2.70 3.66
C ALA A 41 5.42 -3.47 2.35
N PHE A 42 4.53 -2.97 1.52
CA PHE A 42 4.34 -3.42 0.14
C PHE A 42 4.67 -2.27 -0.79
N VAL A 43 5.46 -2.54 -1.82
CA VAL A 43 5.79 -1.57 -2.89
C VAL A 43 5.30 -2.08 -4.23
N ALA A 44 4.92 -1.16 -5.11
CA ALA A 44 4.52 -1.48 -6.47
C ALA A 44 5.76 -1.45 -7.36
N SER A 45 6.04 -2.55 -8.06
CA SER A 45 7.13 -2.60 -9.03
C SER A 45 6.91 -1.62 -10.17
N ALA A 46 7.97 -0.94 -10.61
CA ALA A 46 7.92 -0.01 -11.73
C ALA A 46 7.71 -0.72 -13.09
N GLU A 47 8.06 -2.01 -13.19
CA GLU A 47 7.99 -2.77 -14.44
C GLU A 47 6.58 -3.30 -14.75
N ASP A 48 5.93 -3.91 -13.76
CA ASP A 48 4.67 -4.64 -13.91
C ASP A 48 3.52 -4.07 -13.06
N GLY A 49 3.82 -3.13 -12.16
CA GLY A 49 2.84 -2.52 -11.26
C GLY A 49 2.36 -3.44 -10.13
N LEU A 50 2.88 -4.66 -10.01
CA LEU A 50 2.44 -5.60 -8.99
C LEU A 50 3.01 -5.27 -7.62
N LEU A 51 2.23 -5.55 -6.57
CA LEU A 51 2.63 -5.33 -5.19
C LEU A 51 3.52 -6.47 -4.71
N ARG A 52 4.72 -6.13 -4.22
CA ARG A 52 5.63 -7.07 -3.56
C ARG A 52 5.89 -6.66 -2.12
N ALA A 53 5.99 -7.65 -1.24
CA ALA A 53 6.36 -7.43 0.16
C ALA A 53 7.85 -7.07 0.25
N VAL A 54 8.19 -6.08 1.07
CA VAL A 54 9.56 -5.59 1.25
C VAL A 54 9.92 -5.37 2.72
N SER A 55 11.19 -5.54 3.02
CA SER A 55 11.81 -5.20 4.30
C SER A 55 12.05 -3.68 4.44
N SER A 56 12.42 -3.23 5.64
CA SER A 56 12.76 -1.82 5.91
C SER A 56 13.83 -1.27 4.99
N LYS A 57 14.85 -2.06 4.71
CA LYS A 57 15.94 -1.65 3.83
C LYS A 57 15.49 -1.55 2.39
N GLU A 58 14.73 -2.53 1.92
CA GLU A 58 14.20 -2.53 0.55
C GLU A 58 13.19 -1.41 0.32
N LEU A 59 12.42 -0.99 1.34
CA LEU A 59 11.58 0.21 1.21
C LEU A 59 12.45 1.47 1.10
N GLU A 60 13.51 1.59 1.88
CA GLU A 60 14.43 2.72 1.80
C GLU A 60 15.11 2.79 0.42
N ASP A 61 15.53 1.64 -0.11
CA ASP A 61 16.07 1.50 -1.46
C ASP A 61 15.02 1.85 -2.52
N TYR A 62 13.75 1.47 -2.34
CA TYR A 62 12.65 1.82 -3.25
C TYR A 62 12.40 3.34 -3.31
N LEU A 63 12.37 3.98 -2.13
CA LEU A 63 12.09 5.42 -2.01
C LEU A 63 13.26 6.29 -2.50
N ASN A 64 14.50 5.90 -2.17
CA ASN A 64 15.69 6.69 -2.45
C ASN A 64 16.46 6.24 -3.70
N GLY A 65 16.23 5.02 -4.16
CA GLY A 65 16.91 4.42 -5.33
C GLY A 65 16.27 4.74 -6.67
N GLY A 66 15.16 5.49 -6.68
CA GLY A 66 14.52 5.99 -7.90
C GLY A 66 13.43 5.08 -8.50
N GLU A 67 13.26 3.86 -8.00
CA GLU A 67 12.17 2.96 -8.43
C GLU A 67 10.80 3.61 -8.20
N TYR A 68 10.61 4.29 -7.07
CA TYR A 68 9.38 5.03 -6.79
C TYR A 68 9.11 6.15 -7.81
N GLN A 69 10.15 6.90 -8.19
CA GLN A 69 10.02 8.00 -9.15
C GLN A 69 9.65 7.49 -10.55
N GLN A 70 10.28 6.40 -10.99
CA GLN A 70 9.91 5.72 -12.24
C GLN A 70 8.46 5.26 -12.21
N ARG A 71 7.98 4.74 -11.07
CA ARG A 71 6.58 4.34 -10.94
C ARG A 71 5.63 5.53 -11.06
N LEU A 72 5.97 6.69 -10.49
CA LEU A 72 5.17 7.92 -10.62
C LEU A 72 5.10 8.40 -12.08
N GLU A 73 6.19 8.32 -12.83
CA GLU A 73 6.21 8.65 -14.27
C GLU A 73 5.24 7.77 -15.05
N VAL A 74 5.28 6.45 -14.83
CA VAL A 74 4.35 5.51 -15.48
C VAL A 74 2.88 5.81 -15.11
N ILE A 75 2.57 6.16 -13.85
CA ILE A 75 1.21 6.50 -13.43
C ILE A 75 0.75 7.79 -14.12
N ASN A 76 1.58 8.84 -14.10
CA ASN A 76 1.27 10.12 -14.73
C ASN A 76 1.05 9.96 -16.25
N ASP A 77 1.91 9.19 -16.92
CA ASP A 77 1.76 8.90 -18.35
C ASP A 77 0.46 8.12 -18.64
N MET A 78 0.09 7.18 -17.78
CA MET A 78 -1.19 6.45 -17.91
C MET A 78 -2.41 7.36 -17.69
N GLU A 79 -2.34 8.28 -16.73
CA GLU A 79 -3.42 9.26 -16.46
C GLU A 79 -3.58 10.23 -17.63
N ALA A 80 -2.47 10.78 -18.14
CA ALA A 80 -2.49 11.69 -19.30
C ALA A 80 -3.07 11.02 -20.56
N ASN A 81 -2.71 9.77 -20.82
CA ASN A 81 -3.23 9.02 -21.96
C ASN A 81 -4.72 8.65 -21.84
N CYS A 82 -5.30 8.74 -20.64
CA CYS A 82 -6.72 8.47 -20.40
C CYS A 82 -7.61 9.70 -20.68
N GLU A 83 -7.02 10.91 -20.64
CA GLU A 83 -7.73 12.16 -20.93
C GLU A 83 -7.90 12.44 -22.43
N ASP A 84 -7.03 11.87 -23.28
CA ASP A 84 -7.08 12.03 -24.75
C ASP A 84 -8.14 11.15 -25.47
N LEU A 85 -8.99 10.44 -24.72
CA LEU A 85 -10.03 9.53 -25.24
C LEU A 85 -11.48 10.07 -25.13
N HIS A 86 -11.67 11.37 -24.85
CA HIS A 86 -12.98 12.04 -24.84
C HIS A 86 -13.07 13.18 -25.86
#